data_AF-A0A674BBM9-F1
#
_entry.id   AF-A0A674BBM9-F1
#
_cell.length_a   1.000
_cell.length_b   1.000
_cell.length_c   1.000
_cell.angle_alpha   90.00
_cell.angle_beta   90.00
_cell.angle_gamma   90.00
#
_symmetry.space_group_name_H-M   'P 1'
#
loop_
_entity.id
_entity.type
_entity.pdbx_description
1 polymer ?
#
loop_
_entity_poly.entity_id
_entity_poly.type
_entity_poly.pdbx_seq_one_letter_code
_entity_poly.pdbx_strand_id
1 'polypeptide(L)'
;MSSDFEAYEQDFGTLTAEITNKIGRIPKLGGEEKTQLVLNVDKQLEEVRELMEQMDLEVRELPIQIRGMYQSRLKSYKGEMEKLEKDFKRSRIAYSDEVRNELLGEDAGSSESQLIKLREERAHLLDNTEKLERSSRRLDAGYQIAVETEQVGQEILANLHTDREKIQRSRDRLRETDANLGKSSRILTSMLRRIIQNRVLVFVLGAIILITIILAIYFNVRGH
;
A
#
# COMPACT_ATOMS: atom_id res chain seq x y z
N MET A 1 14.79 3.55 -12.34
CA MET A 1 15.19 4.72 -11.52
C MET A 1 13.96 5.60 -11.52
N SER A 2 13.40 5.87 -10.34
CA SER A 2 12.07 6.49 -10.17
C SER A 2 12.18 8.01 -10.30
N SER A 3 12.18 8.52 -11.54
CA SER A 3 12.19 9.96 -11.83
C SER A 3 11.00 10.69 -11.21
N ASP A 4 9.88 9.99 -11.07
CA ASP A 4 8.59 10.61 -10.75
C ASP A 4 8.51 10.90 -9.24
N PHE A 5 9.00 9.99 -8.40
CA PHE A 5 9.15 10.25 -6.96
C PHE A 5 10.07 11.43 -6.65
N GLU A 6 11.18 11.60 -7.37
CA GLU A 6 12.09 12.73 -7.13
C GLU A 6 11.45 14.07 -7.53
N ALA A 7 10.65 14.08 -8.60
CA ALA A 7 9.87 15.26 -8.99
C ALA A 7 8.83 15.61 -7.92
N TYR A 8 8.10 14.62 -7.40
CA TYR A 8 7.17 14.84 -6.29
C TYR A 8 7.88 15.31 -5.02
N GLU A 9 9.05 14.76 -4.70
CA GLU A 9 9.82 15.19 -3.53
C GLU A 9 10.25 16.67 -3.64
N GLN A 10 10.63 17.12 -4.84
CA GLN A 10 10.94 18.52 -5.11
C GLN A 10 9.70 19.42 -4.98
N ASP A 11 8.58 19.03 -5.58
CA ASP A 11 7.33 19.79 -5.53
C ASP A 11 6.82 19.90 -4.08
N PHE A 12 6.87 18.81 -3.31
CA PHE A 12 6.54 18.81 -1.88
C PHE A 12 7.38 19.84 -1.12
N GLY A 13 8.69 19.87 -1.32
CA GLY A 13 9.59 20.81 -0.64
C GLY A 13 9.29 22.28 -1.00
N THR A 14 8.93 22.57 -2.25
CA THR A 14 8.59 23.94 -2.67
C THR A 14 7.25 24.40 -2.08
N LEU A 15 6.23 23.54 -2.11
CA LEU A 15 4.90 23.83 -1.57
C LEU A 15 4.94 23.99 -0.05
N THR A 16 5.62 23.12 0.69
CA THR A 16 5.72 23.25 2.15
C THR A 16 6.45 24.51 2.59
N ALA A 17 7.51 24.92 1.87
CA ALA A 17 8.21 26.16 2.13
C ALA A 17 7.31 27.40 1.87
N GLU A 18 6.55 27.39 0.77
CA GLU A 18 5.61 28.46 0.45
C GLU A 18 4.48 28.56 1.48
N ILE A 19 3.88 27.43 1.86
CA ILE A 19 2.83 27.36 2.89
C ILE A 19 3.37 27.87 4.22
N THR A 20 4.57 27.45 4.64
CA THR A 20 5.20 27.92 5.89
C THR A 20 5.36 29.45 5.91
N ASN A 21 5.79 30.03 4.79
CA ASN A 21 5.94 31.49 4.66
C ASN A 21 4.57 32.19 4.75
N LYS A 22 3.56 31.68 4.04
CA LYS A 22 2.19 32.22 4.09
C LYS A 22 1.57 32.10 5.48
N ILE A 23 1.72 30.97 6.17
CA ILE A 23 1.26 30.77 7.57
C ILE A 23 1.88 31.81 8.50
N GLY A 24 3.17 32.16 8.31
CA GLY A 24 3.84 33.21 9.08
C GLY A 24 3.39 34.63 8.75
N ARG A 25 2.76 34.86 7.59
CA ARG A 25 2.19 36.15 7.17
C ARG A 25 0.74 36.33 7.61
N ILE A 26 -0.03 35.26 7.78
CA ILE A 26 -1.44 35.31 8.21
C ILE A 26 -1.65 36.19 9.46
N PRO A 27 -0.85 36.08 10.54
CA PRO A 27 -1.06 36.91 11.74
C PRO A 27 -0.73 38.40 11.55
N LYS A 28 -0.02 38.77 10.48
CA LYS A 28 0.44 40.15 10.21
C LYS A 28 -0.49 40.92 9.28
N LEU A 29 -1.42 40.22 8.64
CA LEU A 29 -2.41 40.79 7.73
C LEU A 29 -3.75 40.88 8.45
N GLY A 30 -4.65 41.74 7.96
CA GLY A 30 -6.01 41.94 8.48
C GLY A 30 -7.04 41.98 7.35
N GLY A 31 -8.32 41.88 7.69
CA GLY A 31 -9.43 42.02 6.75
C GLY A 31 -9.47 41.00 5.60
N GLU A 32 -9.91 41.46 4.42
CA GLU A 32 -10.15 40.66 3.20
C GLU A 32 -8.88 39.92 2.72
N GLU A 33 -7.72 40.58 2.79
CA GLU A 33 -6.43 40.01 2.35
C GLU A 33 -6.03 38.78 3.19
N LYS A 34 -6.35 38.81 4.49
CA LYS A 34 -6.12 37.67 5.38
C LYS A 34 -7.04 36.51 5.05
N THR A 35 -8.31 36.77 4.76
CA THR A 35 -9.29 35.75 4.34
C THR A 35 -8.86 35.06 3.05
N GLN A 36 -8.44 35.84 2.04
CA GLN A 36 -7.92 35.31 0.77
C GLN A 36 -6.66 34.48 0.98
N LEU A 37 -5.73 34.93 1.84
CA LEU A 37 -4.51 34.18 2.13
C LEU A 37 -4.80 32.86 2.86
N VAL A 38 -5.75 32.85 3.80
CA VAL A 38 -6.18 31.63 4.50
C VAL A 38 -6.76 30.61 3.51
N LEU A 39 -7.64 31.04 2.60
CA LEU A 39 -8.20 30.17 1.56
C LEU A 39 -7.12 29.65 0.61
N ASN A 40 -6.16 30.49 0.25
CA ASN A 40 -5.05 30.08 -0.61
C ASN A 40 -4.17 29.02 0.07
N VAL A 41 -3.85 29.19 1.36
CA VAL A 41 -3.10 28.20 2.14
C VAL A 41 -3.88 26.90 2.31
N ASP A 42 -5.19 26.97 2.52
CA ASP A 42 -6.05 25.79 2.64
C ASP A 42 -6.02 24.96 1.34
N LYS A 43 -6.09 25.63 0.18
CA LYS A 43 -5.97 24.97 -1.14
C LYS A 43 -4.58 24.35 -1.34
N GLN A 44 -3.50 25.05 -0.98
CA GLN A 44 -2.15 24.51 -1.10
C GLN A 44 -1.88 23.33 -0.16
N LEU A 45 -2.51 23.32 1.02
CA LEU A 45 -2.47 22.15 1.92
C LEU A 45 -3.19 20.94 1.30
N GLU A 46 -4.29 21.16 0.57
CA GLU A 46 -4.96 20.11 -0.21
C GLU A 46 -4.03 19.55 -1.30
N GLU A 47 -3.37 20.42 -2.07
CA GLU A 47 -2.40 20.04 -3.12
C GLU A 47 -1.24 19.21 -2.53
N VAL A 48 -0.74 19.57 -1.35
CA VAL A 48 0.30 18.80 -0.64
C VAL A 48 -0.20 17.42 -0.20
N ARG A 49 -1.47 17.29 0.21
CA ARG A 49 -2.07 15.98 0.55
C ARG A 49 -2.17 15.08 -0.67
N GLU A 50 -2.67 15.61 -1.80
CA GLU A 50 -2.76 14.87 -3.06
C GLU A 50 -1.38 14.37 -3.50
N LEU A 51 -0.36 15.22 -3.39
CA LEU A 51 1.01 14.89 -3.75
C LEU A 51 1.61 13.81 -2.82
N MET A 52 1.25 13.84 -1.53
CA MET A 52 1.56 12.75 -0.59
C MET A 52 0.87 11.43 -0.99
N GLU A 53 -0.39 11.45 -1.39
CA GLU A 53 -1.06 10.24 -1.86
C GLU A 53 -0.38 9.65 -3.10
N GLN A 54 0.03 10.50 -4.06
CA GLN A 54 0.79 10.08 -5.24
C GLN A 54 2.14 9.44 -4.86
N MET A 55 2.88 10.05 -3.93
CA MET A 55 4.13 9.45 -3.42
C MET A 55 3.91 8.11 -2.70
N ASP A 56 2.79 7.92 -1.98
CA ASP A 56 2.48 6.63 -1.32
C ASP A 56 2.18 5.53 -2.36
N LEU A 57 1.52 5.88 -3.46
CA LEU A 57 1.25 4.96 -4.58
C LEU A 57 2.55 4.55 -5.28
N GLU A 58 3.39 5.50 -5.65
CA GLU A 58 4.69 5.23 -6.28
C GLU A 58 5.56 4.30 -5.42
N VAL A 59 5.63 4.55 -4.11
CA VAL A 59 6.42 3.71 -3.20
C VAL A 59 5.89 2.28 -3.08
N ARG A 60 4.60 2.05 -3.33
CA ARG A 60 4.03 0.68 -3.38
C ARG A 60 4.46 -0.07 -4.64
N GLU A 61 4.66 0.63 -5.75
CA GLU A 61 5.11 0.05 -7.01
C GLU A 61 6.63 -0.24 -7.03
N LEU A 62 7.39 0.38 -6.12
CA LEU A 62 8.84 0.16 -6.02
C LEU A 62 9.24 -1.26 -5.54
N PRO A 63 10.35 -1.81 -6.07
CA PRO A 63 10.94 -3.06 -5.58
C PRO A 63 11.24 -3.06 -4.08
N ILE A 64 11.06 -4.24 -3.45
CA ILE A 64 11.20 -4.44 -2.00
C ILE A 64 12.57 -3.98 -1.46
N GLN A 65 13.65 -4.07 -2.26
CA GLN A 65 15.00 -3.69 -1.82
C GLN A 65 15.15 -2.20 -1.52
N ILE A 66 14.46 -1.32 -2.26
CA ILE A 66 14.56 0.14 -2.11
C ILE A 66 13.37 0.73 -1.34
N ARG A 67 12.24 0.02 -1.30
CA ARG A 67 10.99 0.46 -0.64
C ARG A 67 11.16 0.89 0.81
N GLY A 68 12.04 0.23 1.57
CA GLY A 68 12.29 0.57 2.98
C GLY A 68 12.86 1.99 3.17
N MET A 69 13.73 2.44 2.28
CA MET A 69 14.31 3.79 2.35
C MET A 69 13.25 4.86 2.07
N TYR A 70 12.46 4.65 1.02
CA TYR A 70 11.40 5.57 0.62
C TYR A 70 10.23 5.62 1.61
N GLN A 71 9.87 4.49 2.23
CA GLN A 71 8.88 4.47 3.32
C GLN A 71 9.34 5.28 4.55
N SER A 72 10.62 5.23 4.89
CA SER A 72 11.15 6.05 5.98
C SER A 72 11.07 7.54 5.66
N ARG A 73 11.37 7.94 4.42
CA ARG A 73 11.24 9.33 3.96
C ARG A 73 9.78 9.80 3.96
N LEU A 74 8.88 9.00 3.42
CA LEU A 74 7.43 9.26 3.45
C LEU A 74 6.91 9.48 4.87
N LYS A 75 7.39 8.70 5.84
CA LYS A 75 7.00 8.88 7.25
C LYS A 75 7.45 10.24 7.80
N SER A 76 8.64 10.71 7.42
CA SER A 76 9.12 12.05 7.78
C SER A 76 8.26 13.14 7.13
N TYR A 77 7.93 13.01 5.84
CA TYR A 77 7.06 13.97 5.14
C TYR A 77 5.64 14.03 5.71
N LYS A 78 5.06 12.89 6.08
CA LYS A 78 3.77 12.86 6.82
C LYS A 78 3.85 13.63 8.15
N GLY A 79 4.95 13.48 8.90
CA GLY A 79 5.16 14.23 10.14
C GLY A 79 5.30 15.74 9.92
N GLU A 80 5.96 16.15 8.84
CA GLU A 80 6.09 17.56 8.47
C GLU A 80 4.74 18.17 8.04
N MET A 81 3.95 17.44 7.25
CA MET A 81 2.60 17.85 6.86
C MET A 81 1.67 18.03 8.08
N GLU A 82 1.69 17.08 9.03
CA GLU A 82 0.90 17.21 10.28
C GLU A 82 1.29 18.44 11.09
N LYS A 83 2.58 18.78 11.10
CA LYS A 83 3.07 19.99 11.78
C LYS A 83 2.56 21.25 11.07
N LEU A 84 2.65 21.30 9.74
CA LEU A 84 2.12 22.40 8.92
C LEU A 84 0.61 22.62 9.15
N GLU A 85 -0.17 21.54 9.20
CA GLU A 85 -1.61 21.63 9.47
C GLU A 85 -1.92 22.19 10.86
N LYS A 86 -1.16 21.78 11.88
CA LYS A 86 -1.30 22.31 13.25
C LYS A 86 -0.96 23.79 13.30
N ASP A 87 0.12 24.20 12.64
CA ASP A 87 0.56 25.59 12.58
C ASP A 87 -0.47 26.46 11.84
N PHE A 88 -1.03 25.97 10.72
CA PHE A 88 -2.12 26.64 10.02
C PHE A 88 -3.39 26.77 10.87
N LYS A 89 -3.83 25.69 11.52
CA LYS A 89 -5.00 25.72 12.43
C LYS A 89 -4.79 26.73 13.56
N ARG A 90 -3.59 26.81 14.13
CA ARG A 90 -3.25 27.77 15.19
C ARG A 90 -3.31 29.22 14.68
N SER A 91 -2.76 29.50 13.49
CA SER A 91 -2.87 30.83 12.86
C SER A 91 -4.31 31.20 12.50
N ARG A 92 -5.15 30.22 12.17
CA ARG A 92 -6.59 30.42 11.88
C ARG A 92 -7.44 30.65 13.12
N ILE A 93 -7.12 30.02 14.26
CA ILE A 93 -7.85 30.26 15.52
C ILE A 93 -7.55 31.66 16.05
N ALA A 94 -6.30 32.12 15.98
CA ALA A 94 -5.94 33.50 16.30
C ALA A 94 -6.74 34.53 15.47
N TYR A 95 -7.04 34.19 14.22
CA TYR A 95 -7.92 35.00 13.36
C TYR A 95 -9.39 35.01 13.84
N SER A 96 -9.94 33.87 14.25
CA SER A 96 -11.34 33.78 14.66
C SER A 96 -11.65 34.58 15.92
N ASP A 97 -10.72 34.65 16.88
CA ASP A 97 -10.90 35.45 18.09
C ASP A 97 -10.79 36.96 17.80
N GLU A 98 -9.92 37.35 16.87
CA GLU A 98 -9.72 38.75 16.46
C GLU A 98 -10.94 39.30 15.70
N VAL A 99 -11.47 38.55 14.73
CA VAL A 99 -12.69 38.91 13.99
C VAL A 99 -13.93 38.93 14.89
N ARG A 100 -14.04 38.00 15.84
CA ARG A 100 -15.13 38.00 16.81
C ARG A 100 -15.09 39.23 17.72
N ASN A 101 -13.90 39.68 18.09
CA ASN A 101 -13.72 40.84 18.92
C ASN A 101 -13.97 42.15 18.15
N GLU A 102 -13.68 42.20 16.85
CA GLU A 102 -14.03 43.32 15.97
C GLU A 102 -15.55 43.39 15.69
N LEU A 103 -16.23 42.26 15.53
CA LEU A 103 -17.67 42.22 15.23
C LEU A 103 -18.57 42.53 16.44
N LEU A 104 -18.04 42.45 17.67
CA LEU A 104 -18.74 42.77 18.92
C LEU A 104 -18.37 44.14 19.48
N GLY A 105 -17.61 44.92 18.70
CA GLY A 105 -16.93 46.13 19.14
C GLY A 105 -17.59 47.45 18.78
N GLU A 106 -18.88 47.56 18.45
CA GLU A 106 -19.54 48.87 18.44
C GLU A 106 -21.06 48.79 18.54
N ASP A 107 -21.56 49.37 19.63
CA ASP A 107 -22.85 50.05 19.79
C ASP A 107 -24.12 49.30 20.26
N ALA A 108 -24.88 50.06 21.04
CA ALA A 108 -26.28 49.94 21.43
C ALA A 108 -26.67 48.95 22.56
N GLY A 109 -26.64 49.48 23.78
CA GLY A 109 -27.59 49.10 24.82
C GLY A 109 -28.99 49.67 24.53
N SER A 110 -30.00 48.80 24.45
CA SER A 110 -31.34 48.98 25.04
C SER A 110 -32.15 47.70 24.81
N SER A 111 -33.33 47.61 25.41
CA SER A 111 -34.22 46.46 25.58
C SER A 111 -34.56 45.62 24.33
N GLU A 112 -34.19 46.06 23.12
CA GLU A 112 -34.26 45.29 21.87
C GLU A 112 -33.23 44.14 21.83
N SER A 113 -32.09 44.29 22.51
CA SER A 113 -31.06 43.26 22.66
C SER A 113 -31.59 41.98 23.35
N GLN A 114 -32.55 42.06 24.26
CA GLN A 114 -33.14 40.87 24.90
C GLN A 114 -34.06 40.08 23.96
N LEU A 115 -34.80 40.77 23.09
CA LEU A 115 -35.72 40.15 22.12
C LEU A 115 -34.95 39.56 20.92
N ILE A 116 -33.87 40.23 20.51
CA ILE A 116 -32.91 39.70 19.53
C ILE A 116 -32.19 38.49 20.13
N LYS A 117 -31.67 38.56 21.37
CA LYS A 117 -31.06 37.41 22.05
C LYS A 117 -31.99 36.21 22.16
N LEU A 118 -33.27 36.41 22.46
CA LEU A 118 -34.27 35.32 22.50
C LEU A 118 -34.55 34.72 21.11
N ARG A 119 -34.60 35.53 20.05
CA ARG A 119 -34.73 35.03 18.67
C ARG A 119 -33.46 34.33 18.19
N GLU A 120 -32.30 34.85 18.55
CA GLU A 120 -30.98 34.32 18.22
C GLU A 120 -30.71 33.02 18.98
N GLU A 121 -31.13 32.91 20.24
CA GLU A 121 -31.12 31.67 21.02
C GLU A 121 -32.05 30.62 20.40
N ARG A 122 -33.25 31.02 19.95
CA ARG A 122 -34.17 30.10 19.26
C ARG A 122 -33.64 29.66 17.89
N ALA A 123 -33.00 30.57 17.15
CA ALA A 123 -32.33 30.26 15.88
C ALA A 123 -31.12 29.34 16.12
N HIS A 124 -30.35 29.56 17.19
CA HIS A 124 -29.26 28.69 17.59
C HIS A 124 -29.73 27.31 18.01
N LEU A 125 -30.86 27.19 18.71
CA LEU A 125 -31.42 25.89 19.07
C LEU A 125 -31.93 25.12 17.85
N LEU A 126 -32.52 25.80 16.86
CA LEU A 126 -32.92 25.20 15.58
C LEU A 126 -31.71 24.77 14.76
N ASP A 127 -30.68 25.61 14.65
CA ASP A 127 -29.42 25.27 13.97
C ASP A 127 -28.70 24.10 14.66
N ASN A 128 -28.68 24.06 16.00
CA ASN A 128 -28.17 22.93 16.74
C ASN A 128 -29.00 21.65 16.51
N THR A 129 -30.32 21.78 16.39
CA THR A 129 -31.20 20.64 16.08
C THR A 129 -30.95 20.12 14.67
N GLU A 130 -30.80 21.00 13.67
CA GLU A 130 -30.48 20.61 12.30
C GLU A 130 -29.08 19.97 12.20
N LYS A 131 -28.09 20.53 12.91
CA LYS A 131 -26.75 19.96 13.02
C LYS A 131 -26.78 18.58 13.66
N LEU A 132 -27.60 18.40 14.71
CA LEU A 132 -27.74 17.12 15.39
C LEU A 132 -28.45 16.08 14.50
N GLU A 133 -29.49 16.46 13.77
CA GLU A 133 -30.16 15.60 12.80
C GLU A 133 -29.22 15.21 11.63
N ARG A 134 -28.43 16.17 11.12
CA ARG A 134 -27.42 15.91 10.09
C ARG A 134 -26.30 15.01 10.61
N SER A 135 -25.89 15.20 11.87
CA SER A 135 -24.89 14.34 12.50
C SER A 135 -25.43 12.93 12.77
N SER A 136 -26.69 12.80 13.16
CA SER A 136 -27.37 11.52 13.33
C SER A 136 -27.43 10.76 12.01
N ARG A 137 -27.82 11.42 10.92
CA ARG A 137 -27.84 10.80 9.58
C ARG A 137 -26.45 10.36 9.12
N ARG A 138 -25.41 11.14 9.42
CA ARG A 138 -24.02 10.76 9.13
C ARG A 138 -23.55 9.59 9.99
N LEU A 139 -23.96 9.53 11.25
CA LEU A 139 -23.67 8.39 12.13
C LEU A 139 -24.35 7.11 11.65
N ASP A 140 -25.62 7.17 11.25
CA ASP A 140 -26.34 6.01 10.70
C ASP A 140 -25.71 5.51 9.40
N ALA A 141 -25.36 6.44 8.49
CA ALA A 141 -24.65 6.10 7.27
C ALA A 141 -23.26 5.50 7.56
N GLY A 142 -22.53 6.08 8.52
CA GLY A 142 -21.23 5.57 8.95
C GLY A 142 -21.32 4.19 9.60
N TYR A 143 -22.37 3.95 10.38
CA TYR A 143 -22.66 2.64 10.99
C TYR A 143 -22.94 1.59 9.90
N GLN A 144 -23.77 1.93 8.91
CA GLN A 144 -24.06 1.03 7.79
C GLN A 144 -22.79 0.67 7.00
N ILE A 145 -21.95 1.66 6.70
CA ILE A 145 -20.66 1.45 6.01
C ILE A 145 -19.72 0.59 6.86
N ALA A 146 -19.69 0.79 8.17
CA ALA A 146 -18.86 0.00 9.07
C ALA A 146 -19.30 -1.48 9.09
N VAL A 147 -20.61 -1.74 9.10
CA VAL A 147 -21.17 -3.10 9.03
C VAL A 147 -20.86 -3.76 7.69
N GLU A 148 -21.01 -3.03 6.58
CA GLU A 148 -20.65 -3.54 5.24
C GLU A 148 -19.15 -3.85 5.15
N THR A 149 -18.31 -2.98 5.72
CA THR A 149 -16.85 -3.19 5.80
C THR A 149 -16.50 -4.41 6.66
N GLU A 150 -17.22 -4.64 7.77
CA GLU A 150 -17.05 -5.83 8.59
C GLU A 150 -17.37 -7.10 7.80
N GLN A 151 -18.48 -7.11 7.05
CA GLN A 151 -18.86 -8.25 6.22
C GLN A 151 -17.82 -8.55 5.14
N VAL A 152 -17.35 -7.52 4.42
CA VAL A 152 -16.27 -7.67 3.43
C VAL A 152 -14.98 -8.19 4.11
N GLY A 153 -14.66 -7.69 5.30
CA GLY A 153 -13.52 -8.16 6.10
C GLY A 153 -13.63 -9.65 6.47
N GLN A 154 -14.83 -10.10 6.87
CA GLN A 154 -15.08 -11.52 7.16
C GLN A 154 -14.91 -12.40 5.92
N GLU A 155 -15.39 -11.94 4.75
CA GLU A 155 -15.22 -12.66 3.49
C GLU A 155 -13.73 -12.77 3.10
N ILE A 156 -12.97 -11.67 3.23
CA ILE A 156 -11.53 -11.67 2.99
C ILE A 156 -10.82 -12.69 3.91
N LEU A 157 -11.17 -12.74 5.20
CA LEU A 157 -10.60 -13.71 6.13
C LEU A 157 -10.94 -15.16 5.74
N ALA A 158 -12.17 -15.43 5.29
CA ALA A 158 -12.57 -16.75 4.82
C ALA A 158 -11.80 -17.16 3.55
N ASN A 159 -11.62 -16.23 2.60
CA ASN A 159 -10.83 -16.45 1.39
C ASN A 159 -9.35 -16.70 1.71
N LEU A 160 -8.75 -15.91 2.61
CA LEU A 160 -7.38 -16.11 3.07
C LEU A 160 -7.19 -17.47 3.75
N HIS A 161 -8.16 -17.93 4.54
CA HIS A 161 -8.12 -19.26 5.14
C HIS A 161 -8.11 -20.35 4.07
N THR A 162 -8.99 -20.24 3.07
CA THR A 162 -9.07 -21.17 1.95
C THR A 162 -7.78 -21.17 1.13
N ASP A 163 -7.20 -20.00 0.85
CA ASP A 163 -5.97 -19.88 0.09
C ASP A 163 -4.75 -20.43 0.86
N ARG A 164 -4.70 -20.22 2.18
CA ARG A 164 -3.71 -20.88 3.04
C ARG A 164 -3.80 -22.39 2.91
N GLU A 165 -5.00 -22.95 2.90
CA GLU A 165 -5.21 -24.38 2.74
C GLU A 165 -4.76 -24.86 1.35
N LYS A 166 -5.09 -24.13 0.27
CA LYS A 166 -4.60 -24.44 -1.09
C LYS A 166 -3.08 -24.44 -1.16
N ILE A 167 -2.42 -23.44 -0.57
CA ILE A 167 -0.95 -23.36 -0.51
C ILE A 167 -0.39 -24.55 0.25
N GLN A 168 -0.97 -24.89 1.40
CA GLN A 168 -0.51 -26.01 2.21
C GLN A 168 -0.64 -27.33 1.46
N ARG A 169 -1.79 -27.61 0.84
CA ARG A 169 -1.99 -28.80 -0.02
C ARG A 169 -1.01 -28.84 -1.19
N SER A 170 -0.73 -27.69 -1.81
CA SER A 170 0.23 -27.60 -2.91
C SER A 170 1.66 -27.91 -2.44
N ARG A 171 2.05 -27.41 -1.26
CA ARG A 171 3.35 -27.72 -0.64
C ARG A 171 3.47 -29.21 -0.28
N ASP A 172 2.42 -29.80 0.26
CA ASP A 172 2.41 -31.24 0.59
C ASP A 172 2.53 -32.10 -0.67
N ARG A 173 1.79 -31.76 -1.73
CA ARG A 173 1.91 -32.43 -3.04
C ARG A 173 3.30 -32.29 -3.65
N LEU A 174 3.92 -31.12 -3.56
CA LEU A 174 5.31 -30.93 -4.03
C LEU A 174 6.27 -31.80 -3.24
N ARG A 175 6.14 -31.85 -1.91
CA ARG A 175 6.99 -32.67 -1.05
C ARG A 175 6.82 -34.16 -1.30
N GLU A 176 5.59 -34.61 -1.57
CA GLU A 176 5.30 -35.98 -2.00
C GLU A 176 5.88 -36.28 -3.39
N THR A 177 5.76 -35.33 -4.32
CA THR A 177 6.32 -35.42 -5.68
C THR A 177 7.84 -35.53 -5.62
N ASP A 178 8.52 -34.74 -4.79
CA ASP A 178 9.97 -34.82 -4.55
C ASP A 178 10.37 -36.19 -4.00
N ALA A 179 9.62 -36.71 -3.02
CA ALA A 179 9.87 -38.04 -2.46
C ALA A 179 9.68 -39.16 -3.51
N ASN A 180 8.66 -39.02 -4.37
CA ASN A 180 8.39 -39.97 -5.45
C ASN A 180 9.43 -39.86 -6.59
N LEU A 181 9.90 -38.65 -6.91
CA LEU A 181 11.01 -38.42 -7.85
C LEU A 181 12.30 -39.10 -7.36
N GLY A 182 12.60 -39.04 -6.07
CA GLY A 182 13.73 -39.75 -5.47
C GLY A 182 13.64 -41.28 -5.65
N LYS A 183 12.45 -41.86 -5.49
CA LYS A 183 12.21 -43.29 -5.73
C LYS A 183 12.31 -43.64 -7.22
N SER A 184 11.71 -42.84 -8.09
CA SER A 184 11.73 -43.03 -9.54
C SER A 184 13.15 -42.93 -10.11
N SER A 185 13.96 -41.97 -9.64
CA SER A 185 15.37 -41.84 -10.05
C SER A 185 16.19 -43.09 -9.70
N ARG A 186 15.95 -43.69 -8.54
CA ARG A 186 16.61 -44.94 -8.13
C ARG A 186 16.21 -46.12 -9.02
N ILE A 187 14.92 -46.24 -9.35
CA ILE A 187 14.41 -47.29 -10.24
C ILE A 187 14.96 -47.11 -11.66
N LEU A 188 14.93 -45.88 -12.20
CA LEU A 188 15.48 -45.56 -13.52
C LEU A 188 16.98 -45.88 -13.61
N THR A 189 17.75 -45.52 -12.58
CA THR A 189 19.19 -45.86 -12.51
C THR A 189 19.42 -47.37 -12.51
N SER A 190 18.58 -48.13 -11.78
CA SER A 190 18.64 -49.60 -11.80
C SER A 190 18.28 -50.18 -13.18
N MET A 191 17.30 -49.60 -13.89
CA MET A 191 16.94 -50.03 -15.24
C MET A 191 18.06 -49.73 -16.24
N LEU A 192 18.64 -48.53 -16.20
CA LEU A 192 19.77 -48.13 -17.06
C LEU A 192 20.98 -49.06 -16.86
N ARG A 193 21.30 -49.41 -15.61
CA ARG A 193 22.39 -50.35 -15.31
C ARG A 193 22.15 -51.73 -15.93
N ARG A 194 20.91 -52.25 -15.85
CA ARG A 194 20.53 -53.53 -16.47
C ARG A 194 20.64 -53.47 -18.01
N ILE A 195 20.27 -52.36 -18.63
CA ILE A 195 20.39 -52.18 -20.08
C ILE A 195 21.87 -52.21 -20.51
N ILE A 196 22.75 -51.51 -19.78
CA ILE A 196 24.19 -51.52 -20.06
C ILE A 196 24.77 -52.93 -19.89
N GLN A 197 24.42 -53.62 -18.80
CA GLN A 197 24.86 -55.01 -18.56
C GLN A 197 24.43 -55.94 -19.70
N ASN A 198 23.18 -55.88 -20.12
CA ASN A 198 22.68 -56.72 -21.22
C ASN A 198 23.39 -56.41 -22.54
N ARG A 199 23.66 -55.12 -22.85
CA ARG A 199 24.42 -54.73 -24.04
C ARG A 199 25.85 -55.29 -24.01
N VAL A 200 26.54 -55.18 -22.87
CA VAL A 200 27.89 -55.72 -22.69
C VAL A 200 27.89 -57.24 -22.87
N LEU A 201 26.91 -57.94 -22.28
CA LEU A 201 26.77 -59.39 -22.41
C LEU A 201 26.62 -59.80 -23.88
N VAL A 202 25.73 -59.15 -24.63
CA VAL A 202 25.54 -59.42 -26.07
C VAL A 202 26.83 -59.20 -26.86
N PHE A 203 27.59 -58.14 -26.57
CA PHE A 203 28.86 -57.87 -27.26
C PHE A 203 29.93 -58.93 -26.96
N VAL A 204 30.06 -59.35 -25.69
CA VAL A 204 30.98 -60.43 -25.27
C VAL A 204 30.61 -61.75 -25.94
N LEU A 205 29.32 -62.08 -26.00
CA LEU A 205 28.84 -63.32 -26.61
C LEU A 205 29.11 -63.33 -28.13
N GLY A 206 28.90 -62.19 -28.81
CA GLY A 206 29.27 -62.01 -30.22
C GLY A 206 30.78 -62.14 -30.46
N ALA A 207 31.62 -61.57 -29.59
CA ALA A 207 33.07 -61.69 -29.70
C ALA A 207 33.56 -63.14 -29.52
N ILE A 208 32.99 -63.89 -28.58
CA ILE A 208 33.30 -65.32 -28.39
C ILE A 208 32.97 -66.10 -29.67
N ILE A 209 31.77 -65.91 -30.24
CA ILE A 209 31.37 -66.58 -31.48
C ILE A 209 32.35 -66.24 -32.62
N LEU A 210 32.70 -64.96 -32.78
CA LEU A 210 33.67 -64.52 -33.79
C LEU A 210 35.03 -65.22 -33.62
N ILE A 211 35.55 -65.27 -32.39
CA ILE A 211 36.83 -65.94 -32.08
C ILE A 211 36.76 -67.43 -32.41
N THR A 212 35.66 -68.11 -32.07
CA THR A 212 35.50 -69.55 -32.40
C THR A 212 35.50 -69.81 -33.90
N ILE A 213 34.87 -68.93 -34.70
CA ILE A 213 34.87 -69.03 -36.17
C ILE A 213 36.28 -68.82 -36.72
N ILE A 214 37.00 -67.79 -36.25
CA ILE A 214 38.38 -67.52 -36.67
C ILE A 214 39.30 -68.70 -36.35
N LEU A 215 39.19 -69.26 -35.14
CA LEU A 215 39.96 -70.44 -34.75
C LEU A 215 39.63 -71.66 -35.62
N ALA A 216 38.35 -71.91 -35.91
CA ALA A 216 37.94 -73.02 -36.76
C ALA A 216 38.52 -72.90 -38.18
N ILE A 217 38.49 -71.69 -38.77
CA ILE A 217 39.09 -71.43 -40.09
C ILE A 217 40.62 -71.62 -40.02
N TYR A 218 41.28 -71.08 -38.99
CA TYR A 218 42.73 -71.22 -38.83
C TYR A 218 43.16 -72.68 -38.74
N PHE A 219 42.47 -73.49 -37.93
CA PHE A 219 42.75 -74.93 -37.83
C PHE A 219 42.43 -75.69 -39.12
N ASN A 220 41.37 -75.32 -39.84
CA ASN A 220 41.03 -75.95 -41.11
C ASN A 220 42.08 -75.67 -42.20
N VAL A 221 42.55 -74.41 -42.30
CA VAL A 221 43.57 -74.01 -43.29
C VAL A 221 44.95 -74.58 -42.96
N ARG A 222 45.30 -74.71 -41.67
CA ARG A 222 46.59 -75.28 -41.25
C ARG A 222 46.61 -76.81 -41.22
N GLY A 223 45.43 -77.44 -41.20
CA GLY A 223 45.25 -78.89 -41.19
C GLY A 223 45.21 -79.53 -42.58
N HIS A 224 45.24 -78.73 -43.65
CA HIS A 224 45.44 -79.14 -45.03
C HIS A 224 46.88 -78.88 -45.48
#